data_AF-I4DQW0-F1
#
_entry.id   AF-I4DQW0-F1
#
_cell.length_a   1.000
_cell.length_b   1.000
_cell.length_c   1.000
_cell.angle_alpha   90.00
_cell.angle_beta   90.00
_cell.angle_gamma   90.00
#
_symmetry.space_group_name_H-M   'P 1'
#
loop_
_entity.id
_entity.type
_entity.pdbx_description
1 polymer ?
#
loop_
_entity_poly.entity_id
_entity_poly.type
_entity_poly.pdbx_seq_one_letter_code
_entity_poly.pdbx_strand_id
1 'polypeptide(L)'
;YSFSNPPPPPGSGSDPATQTCGLPPAFCPKARYRSLDGTCNNIQTPIWGTPQTPYGRLVQYNYADGVSAMPVSQTGRQLPNPREISLRLFPDKQLIDPVWNLNAH
;
A
#
# COMPACT_ATOMS: atom_id res chain seq x y z
N TYR A 1 -15.33 -16.98 15.25
CA TYR A 1 -15.33 -17.08 13.78
C TYR A 1 -14.00 -16.55 13.29
N SER A 2 -13.06 -17.44 13.03
CA SER A 2 -11.66 -17.12 12.73
C SER A 2 -11.47 -16.94 11.24
N PHE A 3 -11.03 -15.76 10.81
CA PHE A 3 -10.62 -15.50 9.43
C PHE A 3 -9.20 -16.03 9.24
N SER A 4 -9.09 -17.31 8.99
CA SER A 4 -7.84 -17.91 8.54
C SER A 4 -8.19 -18.80 7.36
N ASN A 5 -8.11 -18.25 6.16
CA ASN A 5 -8.13 -19.09 4.97
C ASN A 5 -6.94 -20.06 5.09
N PRO A 6 -7.16 -21.37 4.93
CA PRO A 6 -6.10 -22.34 5.05
C PRO A 6 -5.03 -22.08 3.97
N PRO A 7 -3.74 -22.35 4.27
CA PRO A 7 -2.69 -22.20 3.29
C PRO A 7 -2.96 -23.10 2.06
N PRO A 8 -2.64 -22.64 0.85
CA PRO A 8 -2.81 -23.43 -0.36
C PRO A 8 -1.95 -24.71 -0.32
N PRO A 9 -2.39 -25.79 -1.00
CA PRO A 9 -1.69 -27.06 -0.97
C PRO A 9 -0.27 -26.96 -1.55
N PRO A 10 0.70 -27.69 -0.99
CA PRO A 10 2.08 -27.68 -1.48
C PRO A 10 2.13 -28.25 -2.90
N GLY A 11 2.53 -27.42 -3.88
CA GLY A 11 2.66 -27.84 -5.28
C GLY A 11 2.01 -26.92 -6.32
N SER A 12 1.27 -25.89 -5.91
CA SER A 12 0.95 -24.75 -6.78
C SER A 12 2.10 -23.75 -6.68
N GLY A 13 2.96 -23.67 -7.69
CA GLY A 13 4.11 -22.76 -7.76
C GLY A 13 3.74 -21.28 -7.91
N SER A 14 2.61 -20.88 -7.36
CA SER A 14 2.03 -19.54 -7.49
C SER A 14 1.38 -19.19 -6.17
N ASP A 15 2.04 -18.32 -5.42
CA ASP A 15 1.40 -17.61 -4.32
C ASP A 15 0.09 -16.97 -4.86
N PRO A 16 -1.09 -17.18 -4.22
CA PRO A 16 -2.36 -16.60 -4.69
C PRO A 16 -2.31 -15.06 -4.77
N ALA A 17 -1.38 -14.40 -4.06
CA ALA A 17 -1.10 -12.98 -4.23
C ALA A 17 -0.42 -12.63 -5.57
N THR A 18 0.26 -13.59 -6.19
CA THR A 18 1.00 -13.43 -7.45
C THR A 18 0.15 -13.80 -8.68
N GLN A 19 -1.01 -14.43 -8.48
CA GLN A 19 -1.78 -15.03 -9.58
C GLN A 19 -2.96 -14.19 -10.07
N THR A 20 -3.29 -13.07 -9.40
CA THR A 20 -4.37 -12.18 -9.85
C THR A 20 -4.01 -10.71 -9.61
N CYS A 21 -3.29 -10.10 -10.55
CA CYS A 21 -3.27 -8.64 -10.64
C CYS A 21 -4.68 -8.18 -11.05
N GLY A 22 -5.57 -7.93 -10.08
CA GLY A 22 -6.94 -7.45 -10.24
C GLY A 22 -7.59 -7.78 -11.58
N LEU A 23 -7.96 -9.05 -11.79
CA LEU A 23 -8.63 -9.44 -13.01
C LEU A 23 -10.01 -8.76 -13.07
N PRO A 24 -10.37 -8.12 -14.19
CA PRO A 24 -11.67 -7.49 -14.30
C PRO A 24 -12.79 -8.53 -14.27
N PRO A 25 -13.88 -8.28 -13.51
CA PRO A 25 -15.06 -9.12 -13.58
C PRO A 25 -15.64 -9.09 -15.00
N ALA A 26 -16.25 -10.20 -15.43
CA ALA A 26 -16.84 -10.32 -16.77
C ALA A 26 -17.92 -9.25 -17.04
N PHE A 27 -18.65 -8.83 -16.01
CA PHE A 27 -19.60 -7.73 -16.07
C PHE A 27 -19.81 -7.12 -14.67
N CYS A 28 -20.28 -5.87 -14.63
CA CYS A 28 -20.66 -5.21 -13.39
C CYS A 28 -22.17 -5.33 -13.12
N PRO A 29 -22.59 -5.97 -12.02
CA PRO A 29 -24.00 -6.05 -11.66
C PRO A 29 -24.54 -4.69 -11.20
N LYS A 30 -25.81 -4.41 -11.50
CA LYS A 30 -26.52 -3.27 -10.90
C LYS A 30 -26.88 -3.61 -9.45
N ALA A 31 -26.07 -3.16 -8.51
CA ALA A 31 -26.29 -3.35 -7.08
C ALA A 31 -26.54 -2.01 -6.36
N ARG A 32 -27.31 -2.03 -5.27
CA ARG A 32 -27.56 -0.84 -4.42
C ARG A 32 -26.36 -0.48 -3.55
N TYR A 33 -25.55 -1.46 -3.19
CA TYR A 33 -24.42 -1.33 -2.27
C TYR A 33 -23.11 -1.75 -2.94
N ARG A 34 -22.00 -1.28 -2.38
CA ARG A 34 -20.65 -1.60 -2.87
C ARG A 34 -20.33 -3.07 -2.64
N SER A 35 -19.53 -3.64 -3.53
CA SER A 35 -18.91 -4.95 -3.33
C SER A 35 -17.91 -4.89 -2.16
N LEU A 36 -17.66 -6.04 -1.54
CA LEU A 36 -16.73 -6.15 -0.41
C LEU A 36 -15.28 -5.86 -0.80
N ASP A 37 -14.91 -6.20 -2.04
CA ASP A 37 -13.58 -5.99 -2.61
C ASP A 37 -13.47 -4.69 -3.42
N GLY A 38 -14.53 -3.89 -3.49
CA GLY A 38 -14.55 -2.63 -4.23
C GLY A 38 -14.62 -2.76 -5.75
N THR A 39 -14.78 -3.96 -6.29
CA THR A 39 -15.05 -4.18 -7.73
C THR A 39 -16.27 -3.38 -8.19
N CYS A 40 -16.23 -2.88 -9.43
CA CYS A 40 -17.33 -2.14 -10.05
C CYS A 40 -17.71 -0.81 -9.38
N ASN A 41 -16.86 -0.27 -8.49
CA ASN A 41 -17.00 1.13 -8.05
C ASN A 41 -16.83 2.11 -9.22
N ASN A 42 -16.02 1.76 -10.22
CA ASN A 42 -15.94 2.45 -11.51
C ASN A 42 -16.41 1.51 -12.62
N ILE A 43 -17.51 1.86 -13.31
CA ILE A 43 -18.12 1.01 -14.35
C ILE A 43 -17.24 0.90 -15.59
N GLN A 44 -16.48 1.95 -15.93
CA GLN A 44 -15.59 1.95 -17.09
C GLN A 44 -14.34 1.10 -16.85
N THR A 45 -13.83 1.13 -15.61
CA THR A 45 -12.66 0.35 -15.18
C THR A 45 -12.95 -0.35 -13.86
N PRO A 46 -13.61 -1.52 -13.90
CA PRO A 46 -14.15 -2.21 -12.72
C PRO A 46 -13.15 -2.56 -11.61
N ILE A 47 -11.85 -2.57 -11.91
CA ILE A 47 -10.77 -2.98 -11.00
C ILE A 47 -10.08 -1.80 -10.29
N TRP A 48 -10.51 -0.56 -10.56
CA TRP A 48 -9.88 0.58 -9.90
C TRP A 48 -10.23 0.64 -8.42
N GLY A 49 -9.19 0.62 -7.58
CA GLY A 49 -9.32 0.67 -6.12
C GLY A 49 -9.65 -0.67 -5.47
N THR A 50 -9.62 -1.77 -6.23
CA THR A 50 -9.72 -3.12 -5.64
C THR A 50 -8.42 -3.47 -4.91
N PRO A 51 -8.44 -4.32 -3.87
CA PRO A 51 -7.22 -4.80 -3.22
C PRO A 51 -6.40 -5.66 -4.19
N GLN A 52 -5.14 -5.93 -3.81
CA GLN A 52 -4.21 -6.80 -4.57
C GLN A 52 -3.92 -6.30 -6.00
N THR A 53 -4.17 -5.03 -6.30
CA THR A 53 -3.69 -4.36 -7.51
C THR A 53 -2.50 -3.46 -7.21
N PRO A 54 -1.59 -3.26 -8.18
CA PRO A 54 -0.50 -2.31 -8.01
C PRO A 54 -1.04 -0.90 -7.78
N TYR A 55 -0.35 -0.13 -6.93
CA TYR A 55 -0.64 1.30 -6.78
C TYR A 55 -0.39 2.05 -8.09
N GLY A 56 -1.27 2.98 -8.42
CA GLY A 56 -1.05 3.92 -9.53
C GLY A 56 0.18 4.79 -9.26
N ARG A 57 0.99 5.02 -10.29
CA ARG A 57 2.16 5.92 -10.22
C ARG A 57 1.85 7.24 -10.92
N LEU A 58 1.91 8.34 -10.18
CA LEU A 58 1.76 9.69 -10.73
C LEU A 58 3.04 10.21 -11.42
N VAL A 59 4.19 9.68 -11.00
CA VAL A 59 5.52 10.02 -11.52
C VAL A 59 6.31 8.73 -11.79
N GLN A 60 7.39 8.86 -12.57
CA GLN A 60 8.30 7.75 -12.82
C GLN A 60 8.95 7.23 -11.53
N TYR A 61 9.34 5.96 -11.55
CA TYR A 61 10.06 5.33 -10.44
C TYR A 61 11.50 5.84 -10.37
N ASN A 62 12.13 5.72 -9.19
CA ASN A 62 13.54 6.03 -8.98
C ASN A 62 14.20 4.93 -8.15
N TYR A 63 14.54 3.82 -8.80
CA TYR A 63 15.29 2.71 -8.20
C TYR A 63 16.73 2.75 -8.71
N ALA A 64 17.70 2.41 -7.86
CA ALA A 64 19.12 2.50 -8.24
C ALA A 64 19.51 1.52 -9.38
N ASP A 65 18.81 0.39 -9.49
CA ASP A 65 18.94 -0.61 -10.55
C ASP A 65 17.85 -0.49 -11.63
N GLY A 66 16.95 0.50 -11.50
CA GLY A 66 15.78 0.65 -12.35
C GLY A 66 14.66 -0.37 -12.12
N VAL A 67 14.78 -1.25 -11.12
CA VAL A 67 13.83 -2.36 -10.89
C VAL A 67 13.29 -2.34 -9.46
N SER A 68 14.14 -2.49 -8.45
CA SER A 68 13.70 -2.64 -7.06
C SER A 68 14.70 -2.17 -5.99
N ALA A 69 15.96 -1.94 -6.35
CA ALA A 69 16.97 -1.50 -5.39
C ALA A 69 16.65 -0.10 -4.83
N MET A 70 16.95 0.11 -3.54
CA MET A 70 16.78 1.41 -2.89
C MET A 70 17.51 2.52 -3.68
N PRO A 71 16.93 3.73 -3.76
CA PRO A 71 17.54 4.84 -4.48
C PRO A 71 18.89 5.24 -3.90
N VAL A 72 19.73 5.81 -4.76
CA VAL A 72 20.99 6.47 -4.38
C VAL A 72 20.83 7.99 -4.42
N SER A 73 21.73 8.69 -3.74
CA SER A 73 21.85 10.15 -3.84
C SER A 73 22.11 10.57 -5.29
N GLN A 74 21.71 11.80 -5.65
CA GLN A 74 22.09 12.42 -6.93
C GLN A 74 23.62 12.51 -7.11
N THR A 75 24.37 12.50 -6.00
CA THR A 75 25.84 12.46 -6.00
C THR A 75 26.43 11.06 -6.20
N GLY A 76 25.60 10.03 -6.35
CA GLY A 76 26.00 8.62 -6.47
C GLY A 76 26.35 7.92 -5.15
N ARG A 77 26.27 8.62 -4.01
CA ARG A 77 26.50 8.04 -2.68
C ARG A 77 25.23 7.38 -2.11
N GLN A 78 25.40 6.50 -1.13
CA GLN A 78 24.27 5.91 -0.39
C GLN A 78 23.48 6.98 0.35
N LEU A 79 22.15 6.80 0.44
CA LEU A 79 21.28 7.66 1.23
C LEU A 79 21.57 7.48 2.73
N PRO A 80 21.41 8.55 3.54
CA PRO A 80 21.59 8.46 4.98
C PRO A 80 20.59 7.50 5.62
N ASN A 81 20.97 6.94 6.78
CA ASN A 81 20.10 6.02 7.51
C ASN A 81 18.79 6.74 7.93
N PRO A 82 17.60 6.21 7.58
CA PRO A 82 16.32 6.83 7.95
C PRO A 82 16.14 7.08 9.45
N ARG A 83 16.72 6.22 10.31
CA ARG A 83 16.64 6.37 11.77
C ARG A 83 17.43 7.59 12.24
N GLU A 84 18.60 7.84 11.64
CA GLU A 84 19.43 9.00 11.96
C GLU A 84 18.73 10.31 11.56
N ILE A 85 18.06 10.32 10.40
CA ILE A 85 17.23 11.44 9.96
C ILE A 85 16.10 11.69 10.96
N SER A 86 15.36 10.64 11.34
CA SER A 86 14.27 10.72 12.32
C SER A 86 14.75 11.33 13.64
N LEU A 87 15.85 10.82 14.19
CA LEU A 87 16.39 11.30 15.47
C LEU A 87 16.87 12.75 15.42
N ARG A 88 17.47 13.18 14.32
CA ARG A 88 18.05 14.52 14.20
C ARG A 88 17.04 15.59 13.79
N LEU A 89 16.13 15.27 12.88
CA LEU A 89 15.17 16.24 12.33
C LEU A 89 13.83 16.24 13.07
N PHE A 90 13.42 15.09 13.62
CA PHE A 90 12.16 14.90 14.33
C PHE A 90 12.39 14.34 15.74
N PRO A 91 13.16 15.05 16.59
CA PRO A 91 13.37 14.60 17.96
C PRO A 91 12.05 14.66 18.74
N ASP A 92 11.89 13.72 19.68
CA ASP A 92 10.77 13.75 20.62
C ASP A 92 10.82 15.03 21.44
N LYS A 93 9.84 15.91 21.20
CA LYS A 93 9.63 17.13 22.00
C LYS A 93 8.38 16.94 22.81
N GLN A 94 8.48 17.11 24.13
CA GLN A 94 7.30 17.26 24.98
C GLN A 94 6.68 18.62 24.72
N LEU A 95 5.82 18.70 23.70
CA LEU A 95 4.97 19.84 23.45
C LEU A 95 3.70 19.64 24.26
N ILE A 96 3.56 20.38 25.36
CA ILE A 96 2.30 20.49 26.08
C ILE A 96 1.40 21.37 25.22
N ASP A 97 0.45 20.76 24.51
CA ASP A 97 -0.57 21.51 23.79
C ASP A 97 -1.47 22.20 24.84
N PRO A 98 -1.56 23.55 24.82
CA PRO A 98 -2.31 24.28 25.83
C PRO A 98 -3.83 24.09 25.73
N VAL A 99 -4.36 23.57 24.60
CA VAL A 99 -5.79 23.45 24.32
C VAL A 99 -6.25 21.99 24.26
N TRP A 100 -5.42 21.11 23.70
CA TRP A 100 -5.74 19.69 23.50
C TRP A 100 -4.78 18.80 24.28
N ASN A 101 -4.78 18.95 25.60
CA ASN A 101 -4.22 17.93 26.48
C ASN A 101 -5.30 16.89 26.85
N LEU A 102 -4.89 15.65 27.10
CA LEU A 102 -5.78 14.56 27.50
C LEU A 102 -6.35 14.73 28.93
N ASN A 103 -6.14 15.89 29.56
CA ASN A 103 -6.61 16.24 30.90
C ASN A 103 -7.79 17.22 30.85
N ALA A 104 -8.71 17.01 29.91
CA ALA A 104 -10.01 17.68 29.93
C ALA A 104 -10.84 17.08 31.08
N HIS A 105 -10.87 17.77 32.22
CA HIS A 105 -11.81 17.54 33.32
C HIS A 105 -13.15 18.23 33.07
#